data_AF-A0A4D5RGP5-F1
#
_entry.id   AF-A0A4D5RGP5-F1
#
_cell.length_a   1.000
_cell.length_b   1.000
_cell.length_c   1.000
_cell.angle_alpha   90.00
_cell.angle_beta   90.00
_cell.angle_gamma   90.00
#
_symmetry.space_group_name_H-M   'P 1'
#
loop_
_entity.id
_entity.type
_entity.pdbx_description
1 polymer ?
#
loop_
_entity_poly.entity_id
_entity_poly.type
_entity_poly.pdbx_seq_one_letter_code
_entity_poly.pdbx_strand_id
1 'polypeptide(L)'
;MSSKYAKLDQDYQRLVGEMGVLRCRLESKGEALLILTRDLEQCQSERDQYKLMADQLRERHAELKRRVQGWGPTIAGVYDVRNLKGQAEKSLAQLLCEMKEQNRALQTELTDVRQKLQEAREDGKLLREQLRDRQSLGAGEEEPCLGPGDRIALVTQLEAVRSKCQLLERDLQAVLDEKEELVRSSDAYRHKVDRLNLQLNLVLRGEGHVPVDVDALITENRYMQERIQLLQEEKSLLLTSLNKYKSLAEKNRGRGGAAGIATGISNKQMQQLLQGCSTDVSSATADVRSLVALLLESLNDRTLALNHQRKANKVLGKRITELESRLKAGNGAWRAPQRTRALSDSSHLNGEEQLSNGRLPSLNGAAGSGVAEAPRTVVCRDGPEPSASDVPEDEDLPADLRRMLSAAMKELGSSRPGSPPEETQPSC
;
A
#
# COMPACT_ATOMS: atom_id res chain seq x y z
N MET A 1 25.69 -25.86 88.93
CA MET A 1 24.37 -25.69 88.28
C MET A 1 24.29 -24.44 87.41
N SER A 2 24.68 -23.25 87.91
CA SER A 2 24.57 -21.96 87.19
C SER A 2 25.21 -21.89 85.78
N SER A 3 26.41 -22.47 85.56
CA SER A 3 27.07 -22.44 84.24
C SER A 3 26.33 -23.20 83.12
N LYS A 4 25.57 -24.26 83.46
CA LYS A 4 24.76 -24.99 82.47
C LYS A 4 23.56 -24.15 81.99
N TYR A 5 22.94 -23.39 82.89
CA TYR A 5 21.85 -22.48 82.56
C TYR A 5 22.32 -21.30 81.69
N ALA A 6 23.51 -20.75 81.95
CA ALA A 6 24.08 -19.68 81.12
C ALA A 6 24.39 -20.13 79.68
N LYS A 7 24.88 -21.36 79.50
CA LYS A 7 25.09 -21.93 78.15
C LYS A 7 23.77 -22.17 77.43
N LEU A 8 22.77 -22.70 78.14
CA LEU A 8 21.44 -22.93 77.59
C LEU A 8 20.76 -21.62 77.16
N ASP A 9 20.94 -20.54 77.93
CA ASP A 9 20.41 -19.21 77.60
C ASP A 9 21.13 -18.61 76.38
N GLN A 10 22.45 -18.79 76.27
CA GLN A 10 23.21 -18.37 75.09
C GLN A 10 22.79 -19.14 73.82
N ASP A 11 22.56 -20.45 73.92
CA ASP A 11 22.09 -21.27 72.80
C ASP A 11 20.65 -20.95 72.43
N TYR A 12 19.79 -20.64 73.41
CA TYR A 12 18.44 -20.13 73.17
C TYR A 12 18.46 -18.80 72.41
N GLN A 13 19.30 -17.85 72.83
CA GLN A 13 19.47 -16.56 72.14
C GLN A 13 19.99 -16.73 70.71
N ARG A 14 20.94 -17.65 70.48
CA ARG A 14 21.41 -17.99 69.12
C ARG A 14 20.28 -18.55 68.26
N LEU A 15 19.51 -19.51 68.78
CA LEU A 15 18.39 -20.11 68.05
C LEU A 15 17.31 -19.07 67.71
N VAL A 16 17.01 -18.15 68.63
CA VAL A 16 16.10 -17.03 68.37
C VAL A 16 16.64 -16.12 67.24
N GLY A 17 17.94 -15.83 67.25
CA GLY A 17 18.59 -15.06 66.18
C GLY A 17 18.53 -15.77 64.82
N GLU A 18 18.83 -17.07 64.77
CA GLU A 18 18.72 -17.90 63.57
C GLU A 18 17.29 -17.96 63.04
N MET A 19 16.31 -18.14 63.92
CA MET A 19 14.89 -18.11 63.58
C MET A 19 14.45 -16.75 63.01
N GLY A 20 15.00 -15.65 63.52
CA GLY A 20 14.79 -14.31 62.97
C GLY A 20 15.34 -14.17 61.55
N VAL A 21 16.58 -14.61 61.31
CA VAL A 21 17.20 -14.58 59.97
C VAL A 21 16.43 -15.46 58.98
N LEU A 22 16.00 -16.65 59.39
CA LEU A 22 15.21 -17.55 58.56
C LEU A 22 13.85 -16.94 58.21
N ARG A 23 13.21 -16.24 59.15
CA ARG A 23 11.96 -15.50 58.90
C ARG A 23 12.16 -14.40 57.85
N CYS A 24 13.17 -13.54 58.00
CA CYS A 24 13.44 -12.49 57.01
C CYS A 24 13.78 -13.06 55.63
N ARG A 25 14.51 -14.18 55.56
CA ARG A 25 14.79 -14.88 54.29
C ARG A 25 13.54 -15.48 53.65
N LEU A 26 12.62 -15.98 54.47
CA LEU A 26 11.34 -16.49 53.98
C LEU A 26 10.47 -15.36 53.44
N GLU A 27 10.41 -14.24 54.16
CA GLU A 27 9.70 -13.02 53.75
C GLU A 27 10.27 -12.47 52.43
N SER A 28 11.60 -12.31 52.33
CA SER A 28 12.24 -11.82 51.10
C SER A 28 12.02 -12.74 49.90
N LYS A 29 12.01 -14.06 50.11
CA LYS A 29 11.68 -15.03 49.06
C LYS A 29 10.19 -14.96 48.69
N GLY A 30 9.32 -14.74 49.65
CA GLY A 30 7.88 -14.52 49.42
C GLY A 30 7.64 -13.27 48.56
N GLU A 31 8.32 -12.17 48.87
CA GLU A 31 8.26 -10.93 48.09
C GLU A 31 8.81 -11.13 46.67
N ALA A 32 9.95 -11.81 46.52
CA ALA A 32 10.51 -12.13 45.21
C ALA A 32 9.56 -13.00 44.37
N LEU A 33 8.88 -13.98 44.98
CA LEU A 33 7.87 -14.78 44.30
C LEU A 33 6.67 -13.93 43.86
N LEU A 34 6.22 -12.96 44.65
CA LEU A 34 5.14 -12.04 44.26
C LEU A 34 5.55 -11.17 43.06
N ILE A 35 6.79 -10.68 43.03
CA ILE A 35 7.31 -9.91 41.89
C ILE A 35 7.34 -10.80 40.63
N LEU A 36 7.92 -11.99 40.73
CA LEU A 36 7.97 -12.94 39.60
C LEU A 36 6.59 -13.34 39.11
N THR A 37 5.61 -13.49 40.01
CA THR A 37 4.23 -13.80 39.63
C THR A 37 3.61 -12.66 38.82
N ARG A 38 3.81 -11.40 39.25
CA ARG A 38 3.35 -10.22 38.51
C ARG A 38 4.03 -10.08 37.15
N ASP A 39 5.34 -10.29 37.08
CA ASP A 39 6.09 -10.23 35.81
C ASP A 39 5.61 -11.32 34.84
N LEU A 40 5.32 -12.52 35.34
CA LEU A 40 4.79 -13.63 34.55
C LEU A 40 3.38 -13.32 34.03
N GLU A 41 2.49 -12.76 34.85
CA GLU A 41 1.18 -12.28 34.43
C GLU A 41 1.30 -11.19 33.35
N GLN A 42 2.24 -10.25 33.51
CA GLN A 42 2.51 -9.22 32.51
C GLN A 42 2.96 -9.84 31.18
N CYS A 43 3.96 -10.73 31.19
CA CYS A 43 4.42 -11.42 29.98
C CYS A 43 3.30 -12.23 29.30
N GLN A 44 2.42 -12.87 30.07
CA GLN A 44 1.26 -13.57 29.53
C GLN A 44 0.30 -12.61 28.84
N SER A 45 0.00 -11.47 29.47
CA SER A 45 -0.87 -10.45 28.89
C SER A 45 -0.30 -9.85 27.60
N GLU A 46 1.01 -9.60 27.56
CA GLU A 46 1.70 -9.09 26.37
C GLU A 46 1.66 -10.10 25.23
N ARG A 47 1.97 -11.37 25.52
CA ARG A 47 1.85 -12.48 24.54
C ARG A 47 0.44 -12.55 23.96
N ASP A 48 -0.58 -12.47 24.79
CA ASP A 48 -1.98 -12.59 24.36
C ASP A 48 -2.40 -11.38 23.50
N GLN A 49 -1.92 -10.18 23.83
CA GLN A 49 -2.09 -8.99 22.99
C GLN A 49 -1.41 -9.15 21.63
N TYR A 50 -0.16 -9.62 21.59
CA TYR A 50 0.55 -9.84 20.32
C TYR A 50 -0.12 -10.91 19.46
N LYS A 51 -0.63 -11.99 20.08
CA LYS A 51 -1.38 -13.04 19.38
C LYS A 51 -2.64 -12.46 18.74
N LEU A 52 -3.42 -11.68 19.49
CA LEU A 52 -4.62 -11.02 18.99
C LEU A 52 -4.30 -10.06 17.82
N MET A 53 -3.26 -9.23 17.94
CA MET A 53 -2.86 -8.33 16.86
C MET A 53 -2.43 -9.10 15.60
N ALA A 54 -1.70 -10.20 15.76
CA ALA A 54 -1.30 -11.05 14.64
C ALA A 54 -2.51 -11.69 13.95
N ASP A 55 -3.51 -12.14 14.72
CA ASP A 55 -4.74 -12.72 14.17
C ASP A 55 -5.58 -11.68 13.44
N GLN A 56 -5.74 -10.47 13.99
CA GLN A 56 -6.41 -9.36 13.31
C GLN A 56 -5.69 -8.96 12.00
N LEU A 57 -4.36 -8.96 11.98
CA LEU A 57 -3.59 -8.70 10.77
C LEU A 57 -3.79 -9.81 9.73
N ARG A 58 -3.79 -11.09 10.16
CA ARG A 58 -4.07 -12.22 9.27
C ARG A 58 -5.47 -12.15 8.67
N GLU A 59 -6.48 -11.81 9.47
CA GLU A 59 -7.86 -11.62 9.00
C GLU A 59 -7.95 -10.49 7.98
N ARG A 60 -7.40 -9.31 8.28
CA ARG A 60 -7.38 -8.19 7.33
C ARG A 60 -6.63 -8.53 6.04
N HIS A 61 -5.51 -9.23 6.13
CA HIS A 61 -4.79 -9.70 4.94
C HIS A 61 -5.59 -10.72 4.15
N ALA A 62 -6.28 -11.65 4.80
CA ALA A 62 -7.14 -12.63 4.14
C ALA A 62 -8.35 -11.96 3.47
N GLU A 63 -8.97 -10.98 4.13
CA GLU A 63 -10.04 -10.15 3.57
C GLU A 63 -9.55 -9.33 2.38
N LEU A 64 -8.39 -8.67 2.50
CA LEU A 64 -7.80 -7.91 1.41
C LEU A 64 -7.43 -8.83 0.25
N LYS A 65 -6.86 -9.99 0.51
CA LYS A 65 -6.55 -11.01 -0.51
C LYS A 65 -7.82 -11.49 -1.21
N ARG A 66 -8.90 -11.77 -0.46
CA ARG A 66 -10.21 -12.15 -1.01
C ARG A 66 -10.83 -11.03 -1.83
N ARG A 67 -10.68 -9.77 -1.40
CA ARG A 67 -11.08 -8.60 -2.19
C ARG A 67 -10.25 -8.54 -3.47
N VAL A 68 -8.93 -8.51 -3.41
CA VAL A 68 -8.07 -8.45 -4.60
C VAL A 68 -8.33 -9.60 -5.58
N GLN A 69 -8.55 -10.82 -5.08
CA GLN A 69 -8.93 -11.97 -5.92
C GLN A 69 -10.35 -11.86 -6.47
N GLY A 70 -11.29 -11.30 -5.70
CA GLY A 70 -12.64 -10.96 -6.15
C GLY A 70 -12.66 -9.84 -7.19
N TRP A 71 -11.62 -9.01 -7.22
CA TRP A 71 -11.33 -7.99 -8.24
C TRP A 71 -10.41 -8.55 -9.35
N GLY A 72 -10.31 -9.88 -9.49
CA GLY A 72 -9.50 -10.52 -10.52
C GLY A 72 -9.80 -9.96 -11.92
N PRO A 73 -8.95 -10.23 -12.91
CA PRO A 73 -8.07 -9.29 -13.65
C PRO A 73 -8.48 -7.80 -13.83
N THR A 74 -9.52 -7.28 -13.18
CA THR A 74 -10.04 -5.92 -13.39
C THR A 74 -9.07 -4.83 -12.96
N ILE A 75 -8.06 -5.12 -12.14
CA ILE A 75 -7.00 -4.14 -11.82
C ILE A 75 -5.98 -3.97 -12.98
N ALA A 76 -5.90 -4.92 -13.92
CA ALA A 76 -5.25 -4.65 -15.21
C ALA A 76 -6.11 -3.75 -16.13
N GLY A 77 -7.34 -3.43 -15.72
CA GLY A 77 -8.28 -2.53 -16.38
C GLY A 77 -8.44 -1.16 -15.71
N VAL A 78 -7.50 -0.72 -14.85
CA VAL A 78 -7.49 0.66 -14.31
C VAL A 78 -7.31 1.72 -15.41
N TYR A 79 -7.09 1.31 -16.65
CA TYR A 79 -7.42 2.11 -17.83
C TYR A 79 -8.87 1.87 -18.25
N ASP A 80 -9.81 2.56 -17.58
CA ASP A 80 -11.14 2.82 -18.15
C ASP A 80 -10.94 3.61 -19.45
N VAL A 81 -11.01 2.92 -20.59
CA VAL A 81 -11.15 3.54 -21.90
C VAL A 81 -12.56 4.12 -21.95
N ARG A 82 -12.61 5.45 -21.84
CA ARG A 82 -13.80 6.31 -21.76
C ARG A 82 -14.80 6.23 -22.94
N ASN A 83 -14.81 5.17 -23.77
CA ASN A 83 -15.52 5.14 -25.06
C ASN A 83 -16.34 3.86 -25.37
N LEU A 84 -16.89 3.16 -24.39
CA LEU A 84 -17.91 2.12 -24.64
C LEU A 84 -19.26 2.53 -24.05
N LYS A 85 -19.80 3.62 -24.58
CA LYS A 85 -21.25 3.86 -24.57
C LYS A 85 -21.79 3.27 -25.87
N GLY A 86 -22.15 1.99 -25.86
CA GLY A 86 -22.65 1.32 -27.07
C GLY A 86 -23.28 -0.04 -26.82
N GLN A 87 -24.56 -0.01 -26.41
CA GLN A 87 -25.56 -1.09 -26.56
C GLN A 87 -25.36 -2.38 -25.73
N ALA A 88 -26.21 -2.52 -24.70
CA ALA A 88 -26.57 -3.79 -24.04
C ALA A 88 -25.40 -4.71 -23.64
N GLU A 89 -24.33 -4.11 -23.09
CA GLU A 89 -23.22 -4.90 -22.55
C GLU A 89 -23.68 -5.59 -21.26
N LYS A 90 -23.83 -6.91 -21.32
CA LYS A 90 -23.97 -7.74 -20.13
C LYS A 90 -22.86 -7.35 -19.17
N SER A 91 -23.23 -6.98 -17.94
CA SER A 91 -22.26 -6.55 -16.94
C SER A 91 -21.17 -7.62 -16.80
N LEU A 92 -19.90 -7.23 -16.58
CA LEU A 92 -18.81 -8.18 -16.33
C LEU A 92 -19.19 -9.23 -15.27
N ALA A 93 -19.99 -8.85 -14.28
CA ALA A 93 -20.54 -9.76 -13.27
C ALA A 93 -21.47 -10.83 -13.89
N GLN A 94 -22.34 -10.46 -14.83
CA GLN A 94 -23.21 -11.39 -15.56
C GLN A 94 -22.39 -12.32 -16.44
N LEU A 95 -21.40 -11.80 -17.19
CA LEU A 95 -20.52 -12.65 -18.01
C LEU A 95 -19.73 -13.63 -17.15
N LEU A 96 -19.23 -13.22 -15.99
CA LEU A 96 -18.53 -14.12 -15.06
C LEU A 96 -19.47 -15.17 -14.46
N CYS A 97 -20.73 -14.85 -14.18
CA CYS A 97 -21.72 -15.84 -13.75
C CYS A 97 -22.02 -16.84 -14.87
N GLU A 98 -22.26 -16.36 -16.10
CA GLU A 98 -22.48 -17.21 -17.28
C GLU A 98 -21.27 -18.12 -17.52
N MET A 99 -20.04 -17.60 -17.44
CA MET A 99 -18.81 -18.40 -17.59
C MET A 99 -18.65 -19.42 -16.47
N LYS A 100 -19.04 -19.09 -15.23
CA LYS A 100 -19.01 -20.04 -14.11
C LYS A 100 -20.06 -21.15 -14.27
N GLU A 101 -21.25 -20.81 -14.75
CA GLU A 101 -22.31 -21.78 -15.03
C GLU A 101 -21.92 -22.70 -16.19
N GLN A 102 -21.36 -22.16 -17.27
CA GLN A 102 -20.79 -22.95 -18.36
C GLN A 102 -19.67 -23.87 -17.86
N ASN A 103 -18.79 -23.39 -17.00
CA ASN A 103 -17.71 -24.21 -16.45
C ASN A 103 -18.24 -25.33 -15.55
N ARG A 104 -19.31 -25.09 -14.78
CA ARG A 104 -20.01 -26.14 -14.02
C ARG A 104 -20.68 -27.17 -14.95
N ALA A 105 -21.34 -26.72 -16.00
CA ALA A 105 -21.97 -27.60 -16.99
C ALA A 105 -20.92 -28.48 -17.70
N LEU A 106 -19.80 -27.88 -18.12
CA LEU A 106 -18.68 -28.62 -18.71
C LEU A 106 -18.04 -29.59 -17.70
N GLN A 107 -17.98 -29.24 -16.41
CA GLN A 107 -17.53 -30.16 -15.38
C GLN A 107 -18.47 -31.36 -15.22
N THR A 108 -19.79 -31.14 -15.26
CA THR A 108 -20.76 -32.25 -15.24
C THR A 108 -20.69 -33.11 -16.50
N GLU A 109 -20.53 -32.50 -17.67
CA GLU A 109 -20.33 -33.25 -18.91
C GLU A 109 -19.02 -34.06 -18.88
N LEU A 110 -17.94 -33.49 -18.33
CA LEU A 110 -16.68 -34.21 -18.13
C LEU A 110 -16.85 -35.40 -17.18
N THR A 111 -17.60 -35.26 -16.09
CA THR A 111 -17.88 -36.39 -15.20
C THR A 111 -18.73 -37.45 -15.89
N ASP A 112 -19.75 -37.05 -16.66
CA ASP A 112 -20.61 -37.97 -17.39
C ASP A 112 -19.84 -38.73 -18.47
N VAL A 113 -18.98 -38.04 -19.22
CA VAL A 113 -18.13 -38.67 -20.23
C VAL A 113 -17.11 -39.61 -19.58
N ARG A 114 -16.52 -39.23 -18.44
CA ARG A 114 -15.62 -40.11 -17.68
C ARG A 114 -16.36 -41.35 -17.17
N GLN A 115 -17.59 -41.19 -16.70
CA GLN A 115 -18.42 -42.31 -16.26
C GLN A 115 -18.75 -43.23 -17.44
N LYS A 116 -19.23 -42.72 -18.57
CA LYS A 116 -19.51 -43.52 -19.78
C LYS A 116 -18.27 -44.25 -20.31
N LEU A 117 -17.11 -43.59 -20.25
CA LEU A 117 -15.83 -44.20 -20.59
C LEU A 117 -15.48 -45.35 -19.64
N GLN A 118 -15.77 -45.19 -18.35
CA GLN A 118 -15.57 -46.23 -17.36
C GLN A 118 -16.53 -47.41 -17.56
N GLU A 119 -17.82 -47.15 -17.77
CA GLU A 119 -18.84 -48.16 -18.11
C GLU A 119 -18.44 -48.93 -19.38
N ALA A 120 -18.08 -48.25 -20.47
CA ALA A 120 -17.63 -48.91 -21.69
C ALA A 120 -16.34 -49.73 -21.51
N ARG A 121 -15.44 -49.32 -20.60
CA ARG A 121 -14.25 -50.11 -20.24
C ARG A 121 -14.62 -51.35 -19.45
N GLU A 122 -15.58 -51.24 -18.54
CA GLU A 122 -16.10 -52.35 -17.74
C GLU A 122 -16.87 -53.34 -18.62
N ASP A 123 -17.73 -52.86 -19.52
CA ASP A 123 -18.39 -53.66 -20.55
C ASP A 123 -17.37 -54.38 -21.44
N GLY A 124 -16.32 -53.67 -21.88
CA GLY A 124 -15.25 -54.25 -22.67
C GLY A 124 -14.40 -55.27 -21.91
N LYS A 125 -14.35 -55.23 -20.57
CA LYS A 125 -13.75 -56.29 -19.74
C LYS A 125 -14.70 -57.47 -19.65
N LEU A 126 -15.98 -57.23 -19.36
CA LEU A 126 -17.01 -58.26 -19.26
C LEU A 126 -17.16 -59.05 -20.57
N LEU A 127 -17.18 -58.37 -21.72
CA LEU A 127 -17.22 -59.03 -23.04
C LEU A 127 -15.98 -59.88 -23.30
N ARG A 128 -14.80 -59.44 -22.86
CA ARG A 128 -13.56 -60.22 -22.97
C ARG A 128 -13.56 -61.45 -22.05
N GLU A 129 -14.13 -61.33 -20.86
CA GLU A 129 -14.35 -62.45 -19.94
C GLU A 129 -15.38 -63.43 -20.52
N GLN A 130 -16.53 -62.96 -21.00
CA GLN A 130 -17.54 -63.79 -21.67
C GLN A 130 -16.98 -64.49 -22.92
N LEU A 131 -16.14 -63.82 -23.70
CA LEU A 131 -15.49 -64.43 -24.86
C LEU A 131 -14.52 -65.52 -24.43
N ARG A 132 -13.76 -65.31 -23.35
CA ARG A 132 -12.87 -66.33 -22.77
C ARG A 132 -13.67 -67.52 -22.24
N ASP A 133 -14.77 -67.27 -21.55
CA ASP A 133 -15.65 -68.32 -21.02
C ASP A 133 -16.32 -69.11 -22.15
N ARG A 134 -16.76 -68.45 -23.23
CA ARG A 134 -17.28 -69.11 -24.45
C ARG A 134 -16.21 -69.90 -25.20
N GLN A 135 -14.98 -69.38 -25.32
CA GLN A 135 -13.86 -70.12 -25.90
C GLN A 135 -13.46 -71.33 -25.04
N SER A 136 -13.61 -71.23 -23.71
CA SER A 136 -13.42 -72.34 -22.78
C SER A 136 -14.56 -73.36 -22.82
N LEU A 137 -15.76 -72.97 -23.26
CA LEU A 137 -16.97 -73.81 -23.34
C LEU A 137 -17.31 -74.30 -24.75
N GLY A 138 -16.66 -73.79 -25.80
CA GLY A 138 -17.03 -74.05 -27.19
C GLY A 138 -15.87 -73.90 -28.17
N ALA A 139 -15.00 -74.90 -28.22
CA ALA A 139 -14.02 -75.09 -29.30
C ALA A 139 -14.70 -75.67 -30.56
N GLY A 140 -15.72 -75.01 -31.12
CA GLY A 140 -16.46 -75.62 -32.23
C GLY A 140 -17.38 -74.81 -33.15
N GLU A 141 -17.71 -73.53 -32.94
CA GLU A 141 -18.70 -72.85 -33.81
C GLU A 141 -18.28 -71.44 -34.28
N GLU A 142 -18.69 -71.14 -35.51
CA GLU A 142 -18.18 -70.14 -36.46
C GLU A 142 -18.32 -68.66 -36.02
N GLU A 143 -17.32 -67.85 -36.35
CA GLU A 143 -17.30 -66.38 -36.26
C GLU A 143 -18.41 -65.73 -37.14
N PRO A 144 -19.30 -64.88 -36.59
CA PRO A 144 -20.26 -64.10 -37.38
C PRO A 144 -19.55 -63.03 -38.24
N CYS A 145 -19.25 -63.40 -39.49
CA CYS A 145 -18.56 -62.56 -40.46
C CYS A 145 -19.49 -61.42 -40.95
N LEU A 146 -19.20 -60.16 -40.58
CA LEU A 146 -19.89 -58.97 -41.11
C LEU A 146 -19.92 -58.95 -42.65
N GLY A 147 -21.03 -58.54 -43.24
CA GLY A 147 -21.22 -58.49 -44.69
C GLY A 147 -20.25 -57.53 -45.40
N PRO A 148 -19.89 -57.77 -46.68
CA PRO A 148 -18.93 -56.94 -47.41
C PRO A 148 -19.31 -55.45 -47.48
N GLY A 149 -20.60 -55.14 -47.58
CA GLY A 149 -21.11 -53.75 -47.63
C GLY A 149 -20.92 -52.98 -46.33
N ASP A 150 -21.21 -53.62 -45.19
CA ASP A 150 -21.06 -52.99 -43.86
C ASP A 150 -19.59 -52.72 -43.53
N ARG A 151 -18.69 -53.59 -43.99
CA ARG A 151 -17.24 -53.38 -43.89
C ARG A 151 -16.80 -52.15 -44.67
N ILE A 152 -17.28 -51.97 -45.89
CA ILE A 152 -16.94 -50.81 -46.73
C ILE A 152 -17.50 -49.52 -46.11
N ALA A 153 -18.74 -49.54 -45.60
CA ALA A 153 -19.33 -48.39 -44.91
C ALA A 153 -18.55 -48.01 -43.64
N LEU A 154 -18.11 -48.99 -42.85
CA LEU A 154 -17.28 -48.73 -41.68
C LEU A 154 -15.91 -48.16 -42.06
N VAL A 155 -15.26 -48.71 -43.09
CA VAL A 155 -13.96 -48.20 -43.59
C VAL A 155 -14.07 -46.75 -44.06
N THR A 156 -15.10 -46.42 -44.83
CA THR A 156 -15.32 -45.04 -45.31
C THR A 156 -15.59 -44.06 -44.16
N GLN A 157 -16.32 -44.46 -43.11
CA GLN A 157 -16.49 -43.66 -41.90
C GLN A 157 -15.17 -43.48 -41.13
N LEU A 158 -14.37 -44.53 -40.99
CA LEU A 158 -13.07 -44.46 -40.35
C LEU A 158 -12.10 -43.56 -41.11
N GLU A 159 -12.10 -43.62 -42.45
CA GLU A 159 -11.31 -42.73 -43.30
C GLU A 159 -11.76 -41.27 -43.17
N ALA A 160 -13.07 -41.01 -43.09
CA ALA A 160 -13.62 -39.68 -42.90
C ALA A 160 -13.32 -39.10 -41.51
N VAL A 161 -13.32 -39.93 -40.46
CA VAL A 161 -12.90 -39.49 -39.12
C VAL A 161 -11.40 -39.26 -39.09
N ARG A 162 -10.61 -40.14 -39.71
CA ARG A 162 -9.15 -40.00 -39.80
C ARG A 162 -8.75 -38.72 -40.53
N SER A 163 -9.40 -38.38 -41.64
CA SER A 163 -9.13 -37.14 -42.37
C SER A 163 -9.49 -35.90 -41.55
N LYS A 164 -10.60 -35.94 -40.81
CA LYS A 164 -10.97 -34.87 -39.85
C LYS A 164 -9.97 -34.73 -38.72
N CYS A 165 -9.50 -35.83 -38.12
CA CYS A 165 -8.46 -35.80 -37.09
C CYS A 165 -7.18 -35.16 -37.64
N GLN A 166 -6.74 -35.55 -38.83
CA GLN A 166 -5.56 -34.96 -39.48
C GLN A 166 -5.73 -33.48 -39.84
N LEU A 167 -6.95 -33.01 -40.13
CA LEU A 167 -7.22 -31.60 -40.35
C LEU A 167 -7.13 -30.82 -39.04
N LEU A 168 -7.80 -31.30 -37.98
CA LEU A 168 -7.75 -30.69 -36.66
C LEU A 168 -6.34 -30.65 -36.08
N GLU A 169 -5.51 -31.66 -36.32
CA GLU A 169 -4.10 -31.66 -35.94
C GLU A 169 -3.32 -30.52 -36.63
N ARG A 170 -3.57 -30.29 -37.92
CA ARG A 170 -2.94 -29.19 -38.67
C ARG A 170 -3.44 -27.82 -38.21
N ASP A 171 -4.74 -27.68 -37.99
CA ASP A 171 -5.35 -26.44 -37.51
C ASP A 171 -4.84 -26.10 -36.10
N LEU A 172 -4.73 -27.10 -35.22
CA LEU A 172 -4.16 -26.93 -33.89
C LEU A 172 -2.69 -26.49 -33.98
N GLN A 173 -1.90 -27.11 -34.85
CA GLN A 173 -0.51 -26.70 -35.06
C GLN A 173 -0.42 -25.25 -35.54
N ALA A 174 -1.24 -24.84 -36.51
CA ALA A 174 -1.27 -23.46 -36.99
C ALA A 174 -1.61 -22.45 -35.88
N VAL A 175 -2.60 -22.75 -35.03
CA VAL A 175 -2.96 -21.90 -33.88
C VAL A 175 -1.84 -21.85 -32.83
N LEU A 176 -1.11 -22.94 -32.62
CA LEU A 176 0.06 -22.95 -31.74
C LEU A 176 1.17 -22.05 -32.28
N ASP A 177 1.46 -22.12 -33.58
CA ASP A 177 2.46 -21.28 -34.24
C ASP A 177 2.09 -19.78 -34.11
N GLU A 178 0.83 -19.42 -34.38
CA GLU A 178 0.30 -18.05 -34.19
C GLU A 178 0.43 -17.59 -32.73
N LYS A 179 0.11 -18.46 -31.77
CA LYS A 179 0.27 -18.16 -30.34
C LYS A 179 1.73 -17.87 -29.99
N GLU A 180 2.67 -18.64 -30.53
CA GLU A 180 4.10 -18.39 -30.29
C GLU A 180 4.54 -17.04 -30.87
N GLU A 181 4.06 -16.67 -32.06
CA GLU A 181 4.31 -15.34 -32.63
C GLU A 181 3.74 -14.21 -31.74
N LEU A 182 2.53 -14.41 -31.20
CA LEU A 182 1.94 -13.46 -30.26
C LEU A 182 2.76 -13.35 -28.96
N VAL A 183 3.28 -14.45 -28.42
CA VAL A 183 4.16 -14.43 -27.25
C VAL A 183 5.45 -13.67 -27.58
N ARG A 184 6.11 -13.96 -28.70
CA ARG A 184 7.34 -13.25 -29.13
C ARG A 184 7.09 -11.75 -29.30
N SER A 185 5.96 -11.36 -29.91
CA SER A 185 5.61 -9.95 -30.07
C SER A 185 5.31 -9.27 -28.73
N SER A 186 4.58 -9.93 -27.84
CA SER A 186 4.32 -9.47 -26.46
C SER A 186 5.62 -9.23 -25.70
N ASP A 187 6.56 -10.18 -25.75
CA ASP A 187 7.87 -10.05 -25.11
C ASP A 187 8.68 -8.90 -25.72
N ALA A 188 8.65 -8.73 -27.05
CA ALA A 188 9.28 -7.59 -27.72
C ALA A 188 8.69 -6.25 -27.26
N TYR A 189 7.37 -6.16 -27.11
CA TYR A 189 6.71 -4.98 -26.57
C TYR A 189 7.05 -4.74 -25.10
N ARG A 190 7.13 -5.80 -24.28
CA ARG A 190 7.53 -5.69 -22.87
C ARG A 190 8.95 -5.14 -22.73
N HIS A 191 9.91 -5.67 -23.48
CA HIS A 191 11.27 -5.14 -23.52
C HIS A 191 11.31 -3.67 -23.99
N LYS A 192 10.47 -3.30 -24.96
CA LYS A 192 10.37 -1.91 -25.42
C LYS A 192 9.85 -1.00 -24.30
N VAL A 193 8.82 -1.42 -23.57
CA VAL A 193 8.28 -0.69 -22.42
C VAL A 193 9.33 -0.56 -21.33
N ASP A 194 10.01 -1.65 -20.97
CA ASP A 194 11.05 -1.64 -19.93
C ASP A 194 12.20 -0.69 -20.29
N ARG A 195 12.65 -0.71 -21.55
CA ARG A 195 13.68 0.21 -22.06
C ARG A 195 13.22 1.66 -22.02
N LEU A 196 12.01 1.95 -22.51
CA LEU A 196 11.46 3.31 -22.48
C LEU A 196 11.23 3.80 -21.06
N ASN A 197 10.79 2.93 -20.16
CA ASN A 197 10.63 3.22 -18.75
C ASN A 197 11.98 3.51 -18.10
N LEU A 198 13.02 2.73 -18.41
CA LEU A 198 14.38 3.04 -17.97
C LEU A 198 14.86 4.40 -18.50
N GLN A 199 14.67 4.68 -19.79
CA GLN A 199 15.03 5.96 -20.39
C GLN A 199 14.26 7.13 -19.79
N LEU A 200 12.95 6.99 -19.59
CA LEU A 200 12.11 7.97 -18.92
C LEU A 200 12.58 8.19 -17.48
N ASN A 201 12.86 7.11 -16.75
CA ASN A 201 13.42 7.21 -15.42
C ASN A 201 14.76 7.94 -15.42
N LEU A 202 15.65 7.68 -16.39
CA LEU A 202 16.93 8.39 -16.51
C LEU A 202 16.75 9.87 -16.82
N VAL A 203 15.81 10.24 -17.70
CA VAL A 203 15.48 11.63 -18.03
C VAL A 203 14.84 12.35 -16.84
N LEU A 204 13.94 11.69 -16.11
CA LEU A 204 13.35 12.19 -14.87
C LEU A 204 14.38 12.25 -13.72
N ARG A 205 15.46 11.45 -13.79
CA ARG A 205 16.59 11.41 -12.87
C ARG A 205 17.77 12.29 -13.31
N GLY A 206 17.53 13.35 -14.11
CA GLY A 206 18.57 14.28 -14.58
C GLY A 206 19.59 14.69 -13.49
N GLU A 207 20.78 15.14 -13.91
CA GLU A 207 21.95 15.35 -13.03
C GLU A 207 21.61 16.09 -11.73
N GLY A 208 21.49 15.32 -10.63
CA GLY A 208 21.02 15.83 -9.34
C GLY A 208 19.70 15.20 -8.93
N HIS A 209 19.79 13.99 -8.40
CA HIS A 209 18.67 13.17 -7.93
C HIS A 209 17.82 13.85 -6.84
N VAL A 210 16.63 14.33 -7.21
CA VAL A 210 15.49 14.45 -6.29
C VAL A 210 14.28 13.81 -6.97
N PRO A 211 13.81 12.64 -6.49
CA PRO A 211 12.59 12.05 -7.03
C PRO A 211 11.45 13.04 -6.79
N VAL A 212 10.77 13.43 -7.85
CA VAL A 212 9.58 14.26 -7.77
C VAL A 212 8.50 13.45 -7.07
N ASP A 213 8.23 13.80 -5.82
CA ASP A 213 7.13 13.24 -5.05
C ASP A 213 5.82 13.74 -5.66
N VAL A 214 5.21 12.87 -6.48
CA VAL A 214 3.96 13.17 -7.18
C VAL A 214 2.83 13.44 -6.18
N ASP A 215 2.83 12.77 -5.02
CA ASP A 215 1.84 13.01 -3.97
C ASP A 215 2.06 14.37 -3.32
N ALA A 216 3.31 14.77 -3.07
CA ALA A 216 3.62 16.13 -2.61
C ALA A 216 3.13 17.18 -3.62
N LEU A 217 3.40 17.00 -4.91
CA LEU A 217 2.91 17.91 -5.95
C LEU A 217 1.39 17.93 -6.05
N ILE A 218 0.71 16.81 -5.90
CA ILE A 218 -0.77 16.76 -5.89
C ILE A 218 -1.31 17.52 -4.67
N THR A 219 -0.70 17.36 -3.49
CA THR A 219 -1.13 18.09 -2.29
C THR A 219 -0.86 19.59 -2.40
N GLU A 220 0.26 19.98 -2.99
CA GLU A 220 0.58 21.38 -3.27
C GLU A 220 -0.39 21.97 -4.29
N ASN A 221 -0.67 21.26 -5.39
CA ASN A 221 -1.60 21.71 -6.42
C ASN A 221 -3.02 21.86 -5.84
N ARG A 222 -3.45 20.91 -5.02
CA ARG A 222 -4.72 21.00 -4.29
C ARG A 222 -4.75 22.20 -3.34
N TYR A 223 -3.69 22.42 -2.57
CA TYR A 223 -3.58 23.57 -1.66
C TYR A 223 -3.63 24.89 -2.42
N MET A 224 -2.94 24.99 -3.56
CA MET A 224 -2.93 26.19 -4.40
C MET A 224 -4.31 26.44 -5.01
N GLN A 225 -5.03 25.40 -5.43
CA GLN A 225 -6.41 25.51 -5.90
C GLN A 225 -7.35 26.00 -4.78
N GLU A 226 -7.25 25.45 -3.58
CA GLU A 226 -8.01 25.91 -2.40
C GLU A 226 -7.69 27.37 -2.06
N ARG A 227 -6.42 27.78 -2.16
CA ARG A 227 -5.99 29.18 -1.94
C ARG A 227 -6.56 30.12 -2.98
N ILE A 228 -6.58 29.72 -4.25
CA ILE A 228 -7.17 30.49 -5.35
C ILE A 228 -8.67 30.64 -5.15
N GLN A 229 -9.37 29.57 -4.75
CA GLN A 229 -10.81 29.62 -4.47
C GLN A 229 -11.13 30.60 -3.35
N LEU A 230 -10.39 30.57 -2.22
CA LEU A 230 -10.56 31.54 -1.13
C LEU A 230 -10.36 32.98 -1.59
N LEU A 231 -9.33 33.25 -2.40
CA LEU A 231 -9.10 34.58 -2.95
C LEU A 231 -10.20 35.02 -3.92
N GLN A 232 -10.77 34.09 -4.70
CA GLN A 232 -11.90 34.36 -5.57
C GLN A 232 -13.17 34.68 -4.77
N GLU A 233 -13.43 33.98 -3.67
CA GLU A 233 -14.52 34.27 -2.74
C GLU A 233 -14.34 35.65 -2.08
N GLU A 234 -13.14 35.97 -1.58
CA GLU A 234 -12.82 37.30 -1.02
C GLU A 234 -13.01 38.41 -2.05
N LYS A 235 -12.53 38.19 -3.28
CA LYS A 235 -12.75 39.13 -4.40
C LYS A 235 -14.25 39.31 -4.67
N SER A 236 -15.05 38.25 -4.66
CA SER A 236 -16.50 38.34 -4.86
C SER A 236 -17.18 39.14 -3.75
N LEU A 237 -16.78 38.94 -2.49
CA LEU A 237 -17.30 39.66 -1.33
C LEU A 237 -16.93 41.15 -1.38
N LEU A 238 -15.69 41.47 -1.76
CA LEU A 238 -15.25 42.85 -1.96
C LEU A 238 -15.98 43.52 -3.12
N LEU A 239 -16.20 42.82 -4.24
CA LEU A 239 -16.99 43.35 -5.35
C LEU A 239 -18.44 43.64 -4.95
N THR A 240 -19.08 42.75 -4.19
CA THR A 240 -20.45 43.03 -3.69
C THR A 240 -20.47 44.21 -2.71
N SER A 241 -19.47 44.33 -1.84
CA SER A 241 -19.33 45.46 -0.91
C SER A 241 -19.09 46.77 -1.66
N LEU A 242 -18.18 46.76 -2.64
CA LEU A 242 -17.91 47.89 -3.52
C LEU A 242 -19.17 48.32 -4.29
N ASN A 243 -19.94 47.38 -4.84
CA ASN A 243 -21.20 47.69 -5.51
C ASN A 243 -22.24 48.28 -4.55
N LYS A 244 -22.30 47.81 -3.30
CA LYS A 244 -23.14 48.43 -2.26
C LYS A 244 -22.72 49.88 -2.01
N TYR A 245 -21.43 50.14 -1.78
CA TYR A 245 -20.91 51.50 -1.57
C TYR A 245 -21.09 52.40 -2.80
N LYS A 246 -20.87 51.89 -4.01
CA LYS A 246 -21.17 52.61 -5.26
C LYS A 246 -22.64 52.97 -5.35
N SER A 247 -23.55 52.04 -5.06
CA SER A 247 -25.00 52.31 -5.08
C SER A 247 -25.44 53.32 -4.00
N LEU A 248 -24.79 53.33 -2.84
CA LEU A 248 -25.02 54.33 -1.78
C LEU A 248 -24.49 55.71 -2.20
N ALA A 249 -23.30 55.75 -2.80
CA ALA A 249 -22.71 56.98 -3.33
C ALA A 249 -23.54 57.56 -4.48
N GLU A 250 -24.01 56.73 -5.42
CA GLU A 250 -24.92 57.12 -6.51
C GLU A 250 -26.26 57.65 -5.96
N LYS A 251 -26.85 56.98 -4.96
CA LYS A 251 -28.07 57.47 -4.26
C LYS A 251 -27.84 58.82 -3.56
N ASN A 252 -26.64 59.06 -3.04
CA ASN A 252 -26.26 60.34 -2.44
C ASN A 252 -25.89 61.42 -3.48
N ARG A 253 -25.53 61.05 -4.72
CA ARG A 253 -25.22 61.98 -5.81
C ARG A 253 -26.46 62.54 -6.51
N GLY A 254 -27.64 61.98 -6.26
CA GLY A 254 -28.92 62.40 -6.81
C GLY A 254 -29.81 63.26 -5.90
N ARG A 255 -29.41 63.54 -4.65
CA ARG A 255 -30.21 64.35 -3.72
C ARG A 255 -29.33 65.06 -2.71
N GLY A 256 -29.19 66.37 -2.84
CA GLY A 256 -28.76 67.21 -1.72
C GLY A 256 -29.81 67.10 -0.61
N GLY A 257 -29.36 66.81 0.61
CA GLY A 257 -30.23 66.77 1.78
C GLY A 257 -29.93 65.60 2.70
N ALA A 258 -29.73 65.93 3.97
CA ALA A 258 -29.46 65.03 5.07
C ALA A 258 -30.49 63.89 5.24
N ALA A 259 -30.04 62.87 5.98
CA ALA A 259 -30.79 61.80 6.65
C ALA A 259 -31.04 60.51 5.84
N GLY A 260 -30.49 59.40 6.37
CA GLY A 260 -30.94 58.04 6.05
C GLY A 260 -29.87 56.97 6.09
N ILE A 261 -29.27 56.70 7.26
CA ILE A 261 -28.51 55.46 7.47
C ILE A 261 -29.03 54.81 8.74
N ALA A 262 -29.61 53.62 8.61
CA ALA A 262 -29.84 52.69 9.71
C ALA A 262 -30.03 51.28 9.15
N THR A 263 -29.06 50.38 9.39
CA THR A 263 -29.27 49.04 9.97
C THR A 263 -27.93 48.27 9.96
N GLY A 264 -27.44 47.71 11.06
CA GLY A 264 -28.03 47.54 12.38
C GLY A 264 -26.98 47.50 13.48
N ILE A 265 -27.01 48.52 14.34
CA ILE A 265 -27.59 48.51 15.70
C ILE A 265 -28.42 49.81 15.78
N SER A 266 -29.58 49.82 16.44
CA SER A 266 -30.69 50.77 16.21
C SER A 266 -30.31 52.27 16.30
N ASN A 267 -30.19 52.92 15.14
CA ASN A 267 -30.01 54.37 15.03
C ASN A 267 -31.14 55.19 15.64
N LYS A 268 -32.33 54.63 15.90
CA LYS A 268 -33.39 55.36 16.60
C LYS A 268 -33.07 55.58 18.07
N GLN A 269 -32.42 54.61 18.73
CA GLN A 269 -32.00 54.74 20.14
C GLN A 269 -30.75 55.63 20.28
N MET A 270 -29.83 55.56 19.32
CA MET A 270 -28.62 56.38 19.33
C MET A 270 -28.87 57.81 18.85
N GLN A 271 -29.76 58.03 17.87
CA GLN A 271 -30.25 59.37 17.54
C GLN A 271 -31.04 59.96 18.71
N GLN A 272 -31.91 59.23 19.41
CA GLN A 272 -32.61 59.78 20.58
C GLN A 272 -31.67 60.24 21.72
N LEU A 273 -30.55 59.54 21.93
CA LEU A 273 -29.54 59.96 22.91
C LEU A 273 -28.69 61.15 22.42
N LEU A 274 -28.40 61.24 21.12
CA LEU A 274 -27.60 62.32 20.53
C LEU A 274 -28.42 63.57 20.18
N GLN A 275 -29.75 63.45 20.04
CA GLN A 275 -30.69 64.51 19.67
C GLN A 275 -31.33 65.18 20.89
N GLY A 276 -31.12 64.64 22.09
CA GLY A 276 -31.57 65.23 23.36
C GLY A 276 -30.69 66.35 23.91
N CYS A 277 -29.50 66.58 23.37
CA CYS A 277 -28.62 67.69 23.77
C CYS A 277 -28.79 68.86 22.81
N SER A 278 -29.89 69.60 22.97
CA SER A 278 -30.07 70.91 22.36
C SER A 278 -29.24 71.92 23.15
N THR A 279 -28.24 72.52 22.51
CA THR A 279 -27.92 73.96 22.63
C THR A 279 -26.76 74.30 21.70
N ASP A 280 -26.93 75.44 21.04
CA ASP A 280 -26.01 76.11 20.12
C ASP A 280 -24.59 76.26 20.68
N VAL A 281 -23.68 75.35 20.30
CA VAL A 281 -22.23 75.55 20.48
C VAL A 281 -21.46 74.87 19.35
N SER A 282 -20.84 75.72 18.53
CA SER A 282 -19.53 75.60 17.84
C SER A 282 -19.23 74.40 16.92
N SER A 283 -18.43 74.64 15.89
CA SER A 283 -17.76 73.63 15.05
C SER A 283 -17.11 72.51 15.87
N ALA A 284 -16.71 72.82 17.11
CA ALA A 284 -16.21 71.87 18.10
C ALA A 284 -17.15 70.68 18.35
N THR A 285 -18.48 70.82 18.27
CA THR A 285 -19.39 69.67 18.45
C THR A 285 -19.50 68.80 17.19
N ALA A 286 -19.26 69.36 16.00
CA ALA A 286 -19.14 68.57 14.77
C ALA A 286 -17.80 67.81 14.74
N ASP A 287 -16.72 68.46 15.19
CA ASP A 287 -15.39 67.84 15.33
C ASP A 287 -15.39 66.72 16.37
N VAL A 288 -16.10 66.89 17.50
CA VAL A 288 -16.26 65.83 18.52
C VAL A 288 -17.09 64.67 17.96
N ARG A 289 -18.16 64.92 17.19
CA ARG A 289 -18.93 63.84 16.55
C ARG A 289 -18.13 63.10 15.49
N SER A 290 -17.30 63.82 14.72
CA SER A 290 -16.35 63.25 13.76
C SER A 290 -15.27 62.42 14.46
N LEU A 291 -14.73 62.92 15.57
CA LEU A 291 -13.76 62.20 16.39
C LEU A 291 -14.36 60.93 16.98
N VAL A 292 -15.60 60.98 17.49
CA VAL A 292 -16.30 59.78 17.99
C VAL A 292 -16.53 58.78 16.87
N ALA A 293 -16.89 59.23 15.66
CA ALA A 293 -17.03 58.35 14.50
C ALA A 293 -15.68 57.70 14.11
N LEU A 294 -14.60 58.47 14.08
CA LEU A 294 -13.24 57.97 13.81
C LEU A 294 -12.74 57.02 14.89
N LEU A 295 -13.06 57.27 16.16
CA LEU A 295 -12.72 56.38 17.27
C LEU A 295 -13.53 55.08 17.21
N LEU A 296 -14.80 55.13 16.82
CA LEU A 296 -15.63 53.94 16.60
C LEU A 296 -15.15 53.12 15.40
N GLU A 297 -14.77 53.79 14.31
CA GLU A 297 -14.18 53.14 13.14
C GLU A 297 -12.83 52.50 13.48
N SER A 298 -11.97 53.21 14.21
CA SER A 298 -10.70 52.67 14.72
C SER A 298 -10.88 51.48 15.68
N LEU A 299 -11.89 51.51 16.56
CA LEU A 299 -12.23 50.38 17.42
C LEU A 299 -12.76 49.19 16.62
N ASN A 300 -13.55 49.45 15.57
CA ASN A 300 -14.06 48.41 14.69
C ASN A 300 -12.93 47.76 13.88
N ASP A 301 -12.00 48.54 13.34
CA ASP A 301 -10.81 48.05 12.63
C ASP A 301 -9.92 47.20 13.54
N ARG A 302 -9.68 47.64 14.78
CA ARG A 302 -8.96 46.84 15.78
C ARG A 302 -9.69 45.54 16.11
N THR A 303 -11.02 45.57 16.19
CA THR A 303 -11.83 44.37 16.44
C THR A 303 -11.78 43.39 15.27
N LEU A 304 -11.81 43.90 14.03
CA LEU A 304 -11.64 43.10 12.82
C LEU A 304 -10.23 42.49 12.76
N ALA A 305 -9.19 43.27 13.02
CA ALA A 305 -7.81 42.79 13.07
C ALA A 305 -7.63 41.67 14.11
N LEU A 306 -8.18 41.83 15.32
CA LEU A 306 -8.18 40.79 16.35
C LEU A 306 -8.92 39.53 15.90
N ASN A 307 -10.03 39.65 15.18
CA ASN A 307 -10.75 38.50 14.64
C ASN A 307 -9.95 37.78 13.54
N HIS A 308 -9.27 38.51 12.65
CA HIS A 308 -8.35 37.91 11.68
C HIS A 308 -7.19 37.20 12.37
N GLN A 309 -6.60 37.81 13.40
CA GLN A 309 -5.53 37.20 14.19
C GLN A 309 -6.01 35.92 14.90
N ARG A 310 -7.22 35.93 15.50
CA ARG A 310 -7.82 34.73 16.11
C ARG A 310 -8.04 33.61 15.08
N LYS A 311 -8.50 33.94 13.87
CA LYS A 311 -8.64 32.97 12.77
C LYS A 311 -7.29 32.41 12.33
N ALA A 312 -6.27 33.26 12.17
CA ALA A 312 -4.91 32.86 11.84
C ALA A 312 -4.32 31.93 12.92
N ASN A 313 -4.44 32.30 14.19
CA ASN A 313 -4.01 31.47 15.31
C ASN A 313 -4.76 30.13 15.37
N LYS A 314 -6.04 30.08 14.99
CA LYS A 314 -6.81 28.84 14.89
C LYS A 314 -6.27 27.92 13.78
N VAL A 315 -5.87 28.49 12.64
CA VAL A 315 -5.25 27.73 11.54
C VAL A 315 -3.87 27.22 11.94
N LEU A 316 -3.05 28.07 12.55
CA LEU A 316 -1.74 27.68 13.09
C LEU A 316 -1.88 26.58 14.15
N GLY A 317 -2.86 26.70 15.06
CA GLY A 317 -3.17 25.67 16.05
C GLY A 317 -3.53 24.32 15.40
N LYS A 318 -4.39 24.32 14.38
CA LYS A 318 -4.70 23.09 13.60
C LYS A 318 -3.44 22.49 12.97
N ARG A 319 -2.57 23.33 12.39
CA ARG A 319 -1.31 22.86 11.80
C ARG A 319 -0.38 22.28 12.85
N ILE A 320 -0.25 22.91 14.01
CA ILE A 320 0.54 22.38 15.13
C ILE A 320 0.00 21.02 15.56
N THR A 321 -1.32 20.87 15.75
CA THR A 321 -1.92 19.57 16.11
C THR A 321 -1.71 18.48 15.04
N GLU A 322 -1.68 18.87 13.76
CA GLU A 322 -1.37 17.95 12.66
C GLU A 322 0.12 17.54 12.64
N LEU A 323 1.03 18.48 12.92
CA LEU A 323 2.46 18.20 13.03
C LEU A 323 2.75 17.31 14.24
N GLU A 324 2.09 17.55 15.37
CA GLU A 324 2.18 16.73 16.58
C GLU A 324 1.64 15.32 16.35
N SER A 325 0.53 15.15 15.63
CA SER A 325 -0.01 13.82 15.32
C SER A 325 0.91 13.03 14.38
N ARG A 326 1.50 13.71 13.39
CA ARG A 326 2.51 13.13 12.50
C ARG A 326 3.82 12.80 13.22
N LEU A 327 4.25 13.61 14.19
CA LEU A 327 5.42 13.31 15.04
C LEU A 327 5.16 12.11 15.97
N LYS A 328 3.92 11.95 16.46
CA LYS A 328 3.53 10.76 17.25
C LYS A 328 3.39 9.50 16.38
N ALA A 329 3.00 9.64 15.12
CA ALA A 329 2.79 8.52 14.20
C ALA A 329 4.07 8.07 13.45
N GLY A 330 5.08 8.94 13.31
CA GLY A 330 6.36 8.63 12.69
C GLY A 330 7.50 8.74 13.69
N ASN A 331 8.26 7.66 13.89
CA ASN A 331 9.48 7.65 14.72
C ASN A 331 10.45 8.78 14.31
N GLY A 332 10.36 9.93 15.01
CA GLY A 332 11.41 10.94 15.19
C GLY A 332 12.02 11.66 13.97
N ALA A 333 11.70 11.29 12.73
CA ALA A 333 12.41 11.78 11.56
C ALA A 333 11.70 12.97 10.87
N TRP A 334 11.55 14.10 11.56
CA TRP A 334 11.28 15.37 10.89
C TRP A 334 12.61 15.98 10.42
N ARG A 335 12.91 15.88 9.12
CA ARG A 335 14.03 16.59 8.50
C ARG A 335 13.51 17.95 8.01
N ALA A 336 14.04 19.04 8.57
CA ALA A 336 13.67 20.40 8.20
C ALA A 336 13.98 20.68 6.70
N PRO A 337 13.17 21.48 5.99
CA PRO A 337 13.47 21.87 4.61
C PRO A 337 14.71 22.77 4.59
N GLN A 338 15.78 22.32 3.94
CA GLN A 338 16.94 23.17 3.70
C GLN A 338 16.60 24.18 2.59
N ARG A 339 16.83 25.46 2.92
CA ARG A 339 16.62 26.60 2.02
C ARG A 339 17.69 26.52 0.91
N THR A 340 17.28 26.20 -0.31
CA THR A 340 18.17 26.22 -1.48
C THR A 340 18.53 27.68 -1.80
N ARG A 341 19.79 28.04 -1.57
CA ARG A 341 20.39 29.28 -2.08
C ARG A 341 20.55 29.09 -3.59
N ALA A 342 19.65 29.70 -4.36
CA ALA A 342 19.79 29.76 -5.81
C ALA A 342 21.06 30.56 -6.16
N LEU A 343 21.90 29.95 -7.00
CA LEU A 343 22.97 30.62 -7.72
C LEU A 343 22.33 31.59 -8.72
N SER A 344 22.44 32.88 -8.45
CA SER A 344 22.25 33.94 -9.42
C SER A 344 23.62 34.55 -9.70
N ASP A 345 24.15 34.27 -10.87
CA ASP A 345 25.29 34.95 -11.45
C ASP A 345 24.78 36.23 -12.12
N SER A 346 25.10 37.39 -11.53
CA SER A 346 25.10 38.71 -12.20
C SER A 346 25.81 39.71 -11.30
N SER A 347 27.06 39.96 -11.68
CA SER A 347 27.90 41.15 -11.49
C SER A 347 27.31 42.40 -10.85
N HIS A 348 28.06 42.91 -9.87
CA HIS A 348 28.35 44.31 -9.54
C HIS A 348 27.19 45.28 -9.23
N LEU A 349 27.13 45.77 -7.99
CA LEU A 349 27.55 47.15 -7.62
C LEU A 349 27.66 47.29 -6.09
N ASN A 350 28.61 48.13 -5.67
CA ASN A 350 29.10 48.36 -4.32
C ASN A 350 28.06 48.93 -3.34
N GLY A 351 28.30 48.69 -2.05
CA GLY A 351 27.69 49.40 -0.93
C GLY A 351 28.14 48.81 0.40
N GLU A 352 29.20 49.37 0.95
CA GLU A 352 29.74 49.09 2.28
C GLU A 352 28.68 49.26 3.37
N GLU A 353 28.70 48.40 4.40
CA GLU A 353 28.76 48.87 5.79
C GLU A 353 29.17 47.72 6.72
N GLN A 354 30.23 48.01 7.48
CA GLN A 354 30.82 47.18 8.52
C GLN A 354 29.87 47.12 9.72
N LEU A 355 29.91 46.04 10.53
CA LEU A 355 29.91 46.10 12.00
C LEU A 355 30.18 44.69 12.60
N SER A 356 31.45 44.51 12.98
CA SER A 356 32.01 43.92 14.20
C SER A 356 31.32 42.78 15.00
N ASN A 357 32.17 41.82 15.38
CA ASN A 357 32.23 41.01 16.62
C ASN A 357 31.15 39.92 16.83
N GLY A 358 31.45 38.70 17.30
CA GLY A 358 32.62 38.26 18.04
C GLY A 358 32.85 36.74 18.01
N ARG A 359 34.03 36.40 18.54
CA ARG A 359 34.75 35.14 18.51
C ARG A 359 34.30 34.21 19.66
N LEU A 360 34.06 32.93 19.32
CA LEU A 360 34.31 31.64 20.03
C LEU A 360 34.52 31.63 21.57
N PRO A 361 34.09 30.54 22.27
CA PRO A 361 34.98 29.38 22.36
C PRO A 361 34.32 28.00 22.24
N SER A 362 35.13 27.11 21.66
CA SER A 362 35.09 25.66 21.79
C SER A 362 35.41 25.24 23.22
N LEU A 363 34.68 24.25 23.74
CA LEU A 363 35.11 23.43 24.88
C LEU A 363 34.89 21.96 24.53
N ASN A 364 36.02 21.27 24.38
CA ASN A 364 36.17 19.82 24.42
C ASN A 364 36.27 19.34 25.87
N GLY A 365 35.80 18.12 26.13
CA GLY A 365 36.03 17.37 27.38
C GLY A 365 34.81 16.50 27.73
N ALA A 366 34.61 15.28 27.20
CA ALA A 366 35.38 14.03 27.32
C ALA A 366 34.66 12.99 28.22
N ALA A 367 34.64 11.76 27.68
CA ALA A 367 34.53 10.45 28.34
C ALA A 367 33.14 9.86 28.70
N GLY A 368 32.83 8.70 28.09
CA GLY A 368 31.84 7.76 28.58
C GLY A 368 31.36 6.68 27.59
N SER A 369 32.25 5.79 27.15
CA SER A 369 32.06 4.37 26.73
C SER A 369 30.74 3.95 26.03
N GLY A 370 30.74 3.59 24.73
CA GLY A 370 30.93 2.20 24.24
C GLY A 370 29.56 1.48 24.17
N VAL A 371 29.03 1.07 23.01
CA VAL A 371 29.45 -0.10 22.21
C VAL A 371 29.13 0.13 20.72
N ALA A 372 30.03 -0.37 19.89
CA ALA A 372 30.04 -0.29 18.44
C ALA A 372 28.94 -1.12 17.75
N GLU A 373 28.43 -0.63 16.63
CA GLU A 373 28.11 -1.50 15.49
C GLU A 373 28.28 -0.72 14.17
N ALA A 374 29.03 -1.32 13.25
CA ALA A 374 29.45 -0.76 11.97
C ALA A 374 28.51 -1.24 10.83
N PRO A 375 28.82 -0.93 9.56
CA PRO A 375 27.86 -0.43 8.58
C PRO A 375 27.02 -1.53 7.91
N ARG A 376 25.80 -1.20 7.50
CA ARG A 376 25.01 -2.04 6.60
C ARG A 376 25.61 -2.04 5.21
N THR A 377 26.46 -3.04 4.98
CA THR A 377 26.84 -3.54 3.66
C THR A 377 25.62 -4.10 2.92
N VAL A 378 25.68 -3.96 1.60
CA VAL A 378 24.78 -4.54 0.60
C VAL A 378 24.69 -6.05 0.84
N VAL A 379 23.50 -6.55 1.18
CA VAL A 379 23.23 -8.00 1.18
C VAL A 379 22.78 -8.36 -0.22
N CYS A 380 23.70 -8.93 -0.99
CA CYS A 380 23.38 -9.79 -2.11
C CYS A 380 22.51 -10.94 -1.60
N ARG A 381 21.40 -11.22 -2.28
CA ARG A 381 20.58 -12.40 -2.05
C ARG A 381 21.37 -13.62 -2.55
N ASP A 382 22.16 -14.23 -1.68
CA ASP A 382 22.51 -15.63 -1.83
C ASP A 382 21.28 -16.45 -1.36
N GLY A 383 20.67 -17.16 -2.32
CA GLY A 383 19.64 -18.14 -2.02
C GLY A 383 20.23 -19.34 -1.28
N PRO A 384 19.45 -20.07 -0.47
CA PRO A 384 19.95 -21.28 0.17
C PRO A 384 20.22 -22.36 -0.88
N GLU A 385 21.47 -22.79 -0.95
CA GLU A 385 21.88 -24.09 -1.47
C GLU A 385 21.06 -25.21 -0.78
N PRO A 386 20.55 -26.20 -1.54
CA PRO A 386 19.79 -27.31 -0.96
C PRO A 386 20.72 -28.25 -0.20
N SER A 387 20.43 -28.44 1.09
CA SER A 387 21.05 -29.48 1.90
C SER A 387 20.57 -30.85 1.45
N ALA A 388 21.53 -31.74 1.19
CA ALA A 388 21.32 -33.13 0.86
C ALA A 388 20.91 -33.92 2.12
N SER A 389 19.61 -34.03 2.37
CA SER A 389 18.97 -35.12 3.10
C SER A 389 17.49 -34.79 3.27
N ASP A 390 16.67 -35.20 2.31
CA ASP A 390 15.25 -35.56 2.48
C ASP A 390 14.74 -36.03 1.11
N VAL A 391 14.91 -37.33 0.85
CA VAL A 391 14.36 -38.04 -0.30
C VAL A 391 12.95 -38.51 0.09
N PRO A 392 11.88 -37.99 -0.52
CA PRO A 392 10.58 -38.64 -0.45
C PRO A 392 10.59 -39.84 -1.41
N GLU A 393 10.10 -40.98 -0.95
CA GLU A 393 10.12 -42.24 -1.67
C GLU A 393 9.39 -42.16 -3.03
N ASP A 394 10.10 -42.53 -4.10
CA ASP A 394 9.62 -42.65 -5.49
C ASP A 394 8.86 -43.97 -5.72
N GLU A 395 7.62 -44.06 -5.26
CA GLU A 395 6.69 -45.12 -5.63
C GLU A 395 5.43 -44.49 -6.23
N ASP A 396 5.48 -44.19 -7.54
CA ASP A 396 4.34 -44.22 -8.50
C ASP A 396 4.63 -43.39 -9.78
N LEU A 397 5.79 -43.59 -10.43
CA LEU A 397 6.02 -43.07 -11.79
C LEU A 397 5.93 -44.20 -12.85
N PRO A 398 5.10 -44.04 -13.91
CA PRO A 398 5.00 -44.98 -15.02
C PRO A 398 6.36 -45.32 -15.65
N ALA A 399 6.56 -46.58 -16.02
CA ALA A 399 7.84 -47.10 -16.51
C ALA A 399 8.43 -46.35 -17.73
N ASP A 400 7.57 -45.73 -18.54
CA ASP A 400 7.98 -44.97 -19.71
C ASP A 400 8.62 -43.61 -19.34
N LEU A 401 8.10 -42.97 -18.29
CA LEU A 401 8.67 -41.72 -17.76
C LEU A 401 10.01 -41.98 -17.08
N ARG A 402 10.17 -43.10 -16.37
CA ARG A 402 11.47 -43.52 -15.81
C ARG A 402 12.52 -43.77 -16.90
N ARG A 403 12.11 -44.35 -18.03
CA ARG A 403 13.00 -44.57 -19.19
C ARG A 403 13.43 -43.26 -19.85
N MET A 404 12.51 -42.33 -20.04
CA MET A 404 12.83 -41.01 -20.62
C MET A 404 13.73 -40.18 -19.71
N LEU A 405 13.50 -40.18 -18.39
CA LEU A 405 14.36 -39.51 -17.40
C LEU A 405 15.77 -40.11 -17.38
N SER A 406 15.89 -41.43 -17.40
CA SER A 406 17.20 -42.10 -17.45
C SER A 406 17.97 -41.79 -18.76
N ALA A 407 17.25 -41.70 -19.89
CA ALA A 407 17.84 -41.32 -21.17
C ALA A 407 18.32 -39.85 -21.15
N ALA A 408 17.49 -38.93 -20.66
CA ALA A 408 17.84 -37.51 -20.55
C ALA A 408 19.02 -37.25 -19.60
N MET A 409 19.10 -37.97 -18.48
CA MET A 409 20.24 -37.89 -17.55
C MET A 409 21.53 -38.43 -18.16
N LYS A 410 21.46 -39.45 -19.03
CA LYS A 410 22.62 -39.95 -19.77
C LYS A 410 23.12 -38.95 -20.82
N GLU A 411 22.21 -38.25 -21.50
CA GLU A 411 22.59 -37.22 -22.47
C GLU A 411 23.27 -36.02 -21.79
N LEU A 412 22.75 -35.57 -20.65
CA LEU A 412 23.34 -34.47 -19.87
C LEU A 412 24.71 -34.83 -19.25
N GLY A 413 24.98 -36.11 -18.99
CA GLY A 413 26.28 -36.59 -18.54
C GLY A 413 27.34 -36.70 -19.66
N SER A 414 26.92 -36.71 -20.92
CA SER A 414 27.80 -36.89 -22.08
C SER A 414 28.30 -35.57 -22.71
N SER A 415 27.72 -34.43 -22.34
CA SER A 415 28.10 -33.10 -22.82
C SER A 415 28.91 -32.29 -21.81
N ARG A 416 30.07 -32.82 -21.39
CA ARG A 416 31.08 -32.01 -20.69
C ARG A 416 32.02 -31.39 -21.74
N PRO A 417 32.09 -30.05 -21.90
CA PRO A 417 33.01 -29.43 -22.85
C PRO A 417 34.45 -29.62 -22.36
N GLY A 418 35.31 -30.05 -23.30
CA GLY A 418 36.74 -30.25 -23.09
C GLY A 418 37.47 -28.96 -22.74
N SER A 419 38.60 -29.16 -22.07
CA SER A 419 39.62 -28.20 -21.64
C SER A 419 40.02 -27.14 -22.68
N PRO A 420 40.41 -25.92 -22.25
CA PRO A 420 40.92 -24.88 -23.14
C PRO A 420 42.34 -25.21 -23.66
N PRO A 421 42.73 -24.72 -24.86
CA PRO A 421 44.08 -24.92 -25.40
C PRO A 421 45.11 -23.98 -24.76
N GLU A 422 46.36 -24.46 -24.69
CA GLU A 422 47.56 -23.76 -24.22
C GLU A 422 47.86 -22.46 -24.99
N GLU A 423 48.28 -21.44 -24.25
CA GLU A 423 48.90 -20.21 -24.75
C GLU A 423 50.25 -20.51 -25.42
N THR A 424 50.37 -20.19 -26.70
CA THR A 424 51.68 -20.04 -27.37
C THR A 424 52.14 -18.58 -27.27
N GLN A 425 53.27 -18.40 -26.57
CA GLN A 425 54.04 -17.14 -26.59
C GLN A 425 54.61 -16.86 -28.00
N PRO A 426 54.74 -15.59 -28.41
CA PRO A 426 55.41 -15.24 -29.66
C PRO A 426 56.93 -15.28 -29.48
N SER A 427 57.62 -15.94 -30.40
CA SER A 427 59.06 -15.80 -30.63
C SER A 427 59.28 -15.31 -32.05
N CYS A 428 60.06 -14.22 -32.15
CA CYS A 428 60.55 -13.49 -33.34
C CYS A 428 59.59 -12.50 -34.00
#